data_AF-A0A951HPS4-F1
#
_entry.id   AF-A0A951HPS4-F1
#
_cell.length_a   1.000
_cell.length_b   1.000
_cell.length_c   1.000
_cell.angle_alpha   90.00
_cell.angle_beta   90.00
_cell.angle_gamma   90.00
#
_symmetry.space_group_name_H-M   'P 1'
#
loop_
_entity.id
_entity.type
_entity.pdbx_description
1 polymer ?
#
loop_
_entity_poly.entity_id
_entity_poly.type
_entity_poly.pdbx_seq_one_letter_code
_entity_poly.pdbx_strand_id
1 'polypeptide(L)'
;MTKISDRINDLHGLLKSRGFARKGRVWNRVDSAYIDVVDVQVSKFGERCTINLGVIDRDVYRACWDTEPPDFSRDEQCTVRDRLGILLTGYDRWWPLDDESGWLEAIAAVQDEGLAFLAKMHSAAAMEAFLRASSGGQPRYPPEAISLALLRCRQGDSAEGCHLLTQLLASTTPAWRDRVQSVIRKNCGRDA
;
A
#
# COMPACT_ATOMS: atom_id res chain seq x y z
N MET A 1 22.81 -7.72 16.59
CA MET A 1 21.43 -7.20 16.74
C MET A 1 21.36 -5.67 16.91
N THR A 2 22.47 -4.96 17.10
CA THR A 2 22.53 -3.49 17.28
C THR A 2 22.22 -2.69 16.01
N LYS A 3 22.85 -3.01 14.86
CA LYS A 3 22.77 -2.19 13.64
C LYS A 3 21.34 -1.86 13.16
N ILE A 4 20.45 -2.85 13.03
CA ILE A 4 19.08 -2.60 12.56
C ILE A 4 18.28 -1.70 13.52
N SER A 5 18.53 -1.81 14.83
CA SER A 5 17.82 -1.02 15.84
C SER A 5 18.19 0.44 15.75
N ASP A 6 19.48 0.73 15.52
CA ASP A 6 19.98 2.11 15.34
C ASP A 6 19.35 2.74 14.10
N ARG A 7 19.36 2.01 12.97
CA ARG A 7 18.73 2.43 11.71
C ARG A 7 17.25 2.75 11.90
N ILE A 8 16.51 1.86 12.55
CA ILE A 8 15.09 2.09 12.87
C ILE A 8 14.90 3.37 13.71
N ASN A 9 15.78 3.67 14.65
CA ASN A 9 15.67 4.87 15.49
C ASN A 9 15.93 6.15 14.69
N ASP A 10 16.89 6.14 13.76
CA ASP A 10 17.16 7.27 12.86
C ASP A 10 15.91 7.62 12.04
N LEU A 11 15.31 6.62 11.38
CA LEU A 11 14.08 6.80 10.60
C LEU A 11 12.90 7.21 11.50
N HIS A 12 12.83 6.69 12.73
CA HIS A 12 11.80 7.11 13.67
C HIS A 12 11.87 8.59 14.00
N GLY A 13 13.07 9.16 14.15
CA GLY A 13 13.23 10.61 14.37
C GLY A 13 12.57 11.44 13.28
N LEU A 14 12.85 11.09 12.01
CA LEU A 14 12.21 11.71 10.84
C LEU A 14 10.69 11.54 10.87
N LEU A 15 10.18 10.30 10.92
CA LEU A 15 8.76 10.01 10.77
C LEU A 15 7.92 10.53 11.93
N LYS A 16 8.45 10.51 13.16
CA LYS A 16 7.78 11.06 14.35
C LYS A 16 7.48 12.54 14.17
N SER A 17 8.42 13.31 13.62
CA SER A 17 8.23 14.75 13.34
C SER A 17 7.10 15.02 12.34
N ARG A 18 6.70 14.00 11.55
CA ARG A 18 5.64 14.06 10.55
C ARG A 18 4.33 13.42 11.02
N GLY A 19 4.22 13.11 12.32
CA GLY A 19 2.99 12.59 12.94
C GLY A 19 2.82 11.08 12.88
N PHE A 20 3.85 10.32 12.51
CA PHE A 20 3.76 8.86 12.50
C PHE A 20 3.95 8.25 13.90
N ALA A 21 3.09 7.30 14.26
CA ALA A 21 3.25 6.41 15.40
C ALA A 21 4.00 5.13 14.97
N ARG A 22 4.84 4.58 15.86
CA ARG A 22 5.71 3.41 15.56
C ARG A 22 5.29 2.15 16.32
N LYS A 23 5.32 1.00 15.64
CA LYS A 23 5.29 -0.34 16.24
C LYS A 23 6.36 -1.23 15.60
N GLY A 24 7.48 -1.39 16.30
CA GLY A 24 8.64 -2.15 15.79
C GLY A 24 9.29 -1.47 14.58
N ARG A 25 9.15 -2.11 13.41
CA ARG A 25 9.67 -1.65 12.11
C ARG A 25 8.61 -0.98 11.23
N VAL A 26 7.42 -0.77 11.77
CA VAL A 26 6.28 -0.23 11.04
C VAL A 26 5.89 1.09 11.66
N TRP A 27 5.53 2.05 10.82
CA TRP A 27 5.02 3.36 11.18
C TRP A 27 3.68 3.60 10.50
N ASN A 28 2.75 4.18 11.24
CA ASN A 28 1.44 4.56 10.72
C ASN A 28 1.19 6.04 10.99
N ARG A 29 0.56 6.72 10.03
CA ARG A 29 -0.03 8.05 10.23
C ARG A 29 -1.47 8.00 9.73
N VAL A 30 -2.40 8.33 10.62
CA VAL A 30 -3.82 8.44 10.27
C VAL A 30 -4.08 9.86 9.81
N ASP A 31 -4.67 10.01 8.63
CA ASP A 31 -5.16 11.29 8.11
C ASP A 31 -6.57 11.11 7.55
N SER A 32 -7.57 11.53 8.33
CA SER A 32 -8.98 11.50 7.95
C SER A 32 -9.45 10.13 7.40
N ALA A 33 -9.51 9.99 6.08
CA ALA A 33 -9.96 8.81 5.35
C ALA A 33 -8.81 7.84 4.97
N TYR A 34 -7.57 8.18 5.30
CA TYR A 34 -6.37 7.47 4.87
C TYR A 34 -5.50 7.02 6.06
N ILE A 35 -4.78 5.93 5.86
CA ILE A 35 -3.70 5.49 6.77
C ILE A 35 -2.43 5.32 5.93
N ASP A 36 -1.43 6.15 6.19
CA ASP A 36 -0.11 5.99 5.61
C ASP A 36 0.66 4.92 6.40
N VAL A 37 1.35 4.05 5.68
CA VAL A 37 2.18 2.98 6.23
C VAL A 37 3.59 3.09 5.68
N VAL A 38 4.58 3.07 6.58
CA VAL A 38 5.99 2.87 6.25
C VAL A 38 6.45 1.61 6.97
N ASP A 39 7.02 0.62 6.27
CA ASP A 39 7.54 -0.61 6.88
C ASP A 39 8.98 -0.88 6.43
N VAL A 40 9.90 -1.04 7.39
CA VAL A 40 11.27 -1.49 7.12
C VAL A 40 11.28 -3.02 7.07
N GLN A 41 11.38 -3.56 5.86
CA GLN A 41 11.52 -4.98 5.63
C GLN A 41 13.00 -5.36 5.59
N VAL A 42 13.38 -6.35 6.39
CA VAL A 42 14.75 -6.89 6.42
C VAL A 42 14.81 -8.17 5.57
N SER A 43 15.95 -8.40 4.90
CA SER A 43 16.18 -9.58 4.08
C SER A 43 16.18 -10.85 4.94
N LYS A 44 16.02 -12.02 4.30
CA LYS A 44 16.00 -13.32 4.98
C LYS A 44 17.25 -13.55 5.85
N PHE A 45 18.41 -13.08 5.41
CA PHE A 45 19.69 -13.24 6.11
C PHE A 45 20.04 -12.09 7.05
N GLY A 46 19.20 -11.03 7.12
CA GLY A 46 19.40 -9.96 8.10
C GLY A 46 20.47 -8.93 7.72
N GLU A 47 20.97 -8.94 6.48
CA GLU A 47 22.10 -8.11 6.05
C GLU A 47 21.68 -6.86 5.28
N ARG A 48 20.46 -6.86 4.73
CA ARG A 48 19.91 -5.78 3.91
C ARG A 48 18.50 -5.42 4.37
N CYS A 49 18.06 -4.23 4.03
CA CYS A 49 16.68 -3.80 4.20
C CYS A 49 16.14 -3.08 2.97
N THR A 50 14.83 -3.03 2.87
CA THR A 50 14.12 -2.10 1.99
C THR A 50 13.03 -1.38 2.80
N ILE A 51 12.41 -0.38 2.19
CA ILE A 51 11.34 0.40 2.80
C ILE A 51 10.10 0.24 1.92
N ASN A 52 9.07 -0.39 2.48
CA ASN A 52 7.74 -0.44 1.87
C ASN A 52 6.97 0.82 2.26
N LEU A 53 6.25 1.38 1.30
CA LEU A 53 5.35 2.52 1.48
C LEU A 53 3.97 2.10 1.01
N GLY A 54 2.93 2.47 1.74
CA GLY A 54 1.56 2.17 1.34
C GLY A 54 0.55 3.11 1.95
N VAL A 55 -0.61 3.20 1.29
CA VAL A 55 -1.76 3.96 1.79
C VAL A 55 -2.98 3.05 1.79
N ILE A 56 -3.66 3.00 2.93
CA ILE A 56 -5.00 2.45 3.05
C ILE A 56 -5.99 3.58 2.80
N ASP A 57 -6.88 3.38 1.83
CA ASP A 57 -8.13 4.10 1.79
C ASP A 57 -9.16 3.33 2.64
N ARG A 58 -9.65 3.96 3.71
CA ARG A 58 -10.51 3.29 4.70
C ARG A 58 -11.84 2.83 4.12
N ASP A 59 -12.40 3.55 3.15
CA ASP A 59 -13.66 3.15 2.51
C ASP A 59 -13.45 1.95 1.60
N VAL A 60 -12.37 1.97 0.81
CA VAL A 60 -12.01 0.83 -0.05
C VAL A 60 -11.71 -0.40 0.81
N TYR A 61 -11.00 -0.21 1.92
CA TYR A 61 -10.72 -1.29 2.86
C TYR A 61 -12.02 -1.89 3.41
N ARG A 62 -12.94 -1.06 3.91
CA ARG A 62 -14.24 -1.54 4.42
C ARG A 62 -15.07 -2.26 3.38
N ALA A 63 -15.15 -1.70 2.17
CA ALA A 63 -15.89 -2.32 1.08
C ALA A 63 -15.28 -3.67 0.64
N CYS A 64 -13.96 -3.81 0.73
CA CYS A 64 -13.27 -5.07 0.44
C CYS A 64 -13.38 -6.08 1.60
N TRP A 65 -13.13 -5.66 2.83
CA TRP A 65 -12.90 -6.56 3.98
C TRP A 65 -14.10 -6.73 4.91
N ASP A 66 -15.13 -5.89 4.77
CA ASP A 66 -16.30 -5.86 5.66
C ASP A 66 -15.97 -5.58 7.13
N THR A 67 -14.87 -4.88 7.36
CA THR A 67 -14.40 -4.47 8.68
C THR A 67 -13.60 -3.18 8.57
N GLU A 68 -13.49 -2.44 9.68
CA GLU A 68 -12.53 -1.34 9.78
C GLU A 68 -11.09 -1.85 9.61
N PRO A 69 -10.17 -1.04 9.07
CA PRO A 69 -8.74 -1.32 9.13
C PRO A 69 -8.27 -1.53 10.57
N PRO A 70 -7.22 -2.34 10.81
CA PRO A 70 -6.64 -2.47 12.14
C PRO A 70 -6.14 -1.14 12.68
N ASP A 71 -6.19 -0.97 14.01
CA ASP A 71 -5.63 0.19 14.72
C ASP A 71 -4.16 0.46 14.36
N PHE A 72 -3.44 -0.59 13.97
CA PHE A 72 -2.08 -0.50 13.45
C PHE A 72 -1.92 -1.44 12.26
N SER A 73 -1.81 -0.85 11.07
CA SER A 73 -1.79 -1.52 9.78
C SER A 73 -0.38 -1.76 9.24
N ARG A 74 -0.26 -2.77 8.38
CA ARG A 74 0.97 -3.15 7.66
C ARG A 74 0.81 -2.94 6.15
N ASP A 75 1.93 -2.99 5.41
CA ASP A 75 1.92 -2.69 3.97
C ASP A 75 1.09 -3.70 3.16
N GLU A 76 0.98 -4.96 3.58
CA GLU A 76 0.12 -5.98 2.93
C GLU A 76 -1.37 -5.68 3.00
N GLN A 77 -1.77 -4.69 3.81
CA GLN A 77 -3.17 -4.28 3.98
C GLN A 77 -3.51 -3.02 3.17
N CYS A 78 -2.52 -2.38 2.56
CA CYS A 78 -2.69 -1.12 1.85
C CYS A 78 -3.47 -1.28 0.54
N THR A 79 -4.26 -0.25 0.21
CA THR A 79 -4.97 -0.14 -1.07
C THR A 79 -3.98 0.03 -2.21
N VAL A 80 -2.97 0.86 -2.00
CA VAL A 80 -1.81 1.02 -2.89
C VAL A 80 -0.54 0.88 -2.09
N ARG A 81 0.47 0.26 -2.68
CA ARG A 81 1.77 0.02 -2.05
C ARG A 81 2.87 -0.05 -3.09
N ASP A 82 4.07 0.35 -2.68
CA ASP A 82 5.28 0.14 -3.45
C ASP A 82 6.50 0.07 -2.52
N ARG A 83 7.65 -0.26 -3.10
CA ARG A 83 8.95 -0.16 -2.44
C ARG A 83 9.59 1.16 -2.82
N LEU A 84 10.17 1.83 -1.84
CA LEU A 84 10.89 3.08 -2.05
C LEU A 84 11.93 2.94 -3.16
N GLY A 85 12.67 1.82 -3.22
CA GLY A 85 13.63 1.58 -4.29
C GLY A 85 13.04 1.63 -5.70
N ILE A 86 11.85 1.03 -5.88
CA ILE A 86 11.14 0.99 -7.16
C ILE A 86 10.66 2.39 -7.52
N LEU A 87 10.09 3.13 -6.56
CA LEU A 87 9.64 4.51 -6.79
C LEU A 87 10.78 5.44 -7.24
N LEU A 88 11.98 5.26 -6.68
CA LEU A 88 13.15 6.09 -6.98
C LEU A 88 13.79 5.75 -8.33
N THR A 89 13.91 4.47 -8.65
CA THR A 89 14.83 4.01 -9.70
C THR A 89 14.18 3.09 -10.74
N GLY A 90 12.96 2.63 -10.50
CA GLY A 90 12.32 1.55 -11.25
C GLY A 90 12.82 0.15 -10.89
N TYR A 91 13.77 0.01 -9.95
CA TYR A 91 14.35 -1.28 -9.52
C TYR A 91 14.15 -1.53 -8.03
N ASP A 92 13.97 -2.80 -7.64
CA ASP A 92 13.83 -3.18 -6.23
C ASP A 92 15.16 -3.02 -5.48
N ARG A 93 15.37 -1.84 -4.89
CA ARG A 93 16.57 -1.50 -4.14
C ARG A 93 16.50 -2.04 -2.71
N TRP A 94 17.61 -2.67 -2.31
CA TRP A 94 17.87 -3.16 -0.95
C TRP A 94 19.17 -2.57 -0.43
N TRP A 95 19.11 -1.79 0.65
CA TRP A 95 20.26 -1.14 1.27
C TRP A 95 20.97 -2.07 2.25
N PRO A 96 22.32 -2.19 2.20
CA PRO A 96 23.08 -2.90 3.22
C PRO A 96 22.93 -2.23 4.59
N LEU A 97 22.73 -3.03 5.64
CA LEU A 97 22.54 -2.50 7.01
C LEU A 97 23.86 -2.05 7.66
N ASP A 98 24.99 -2.50 7.13
CA ASP A 98 26.33 -2.09 7.53
C ASP A 98 26.87 -0.88 6.75
N ASP A 99 26.16 -0.42 5.73
CA ASP A 99 26.48 0.79 4.97
C ASP A 99 25.71 2.00 5.52
N GLU A 100 26.42 2.88 6.21
CA GLU A 100 25.84 4.12 6.75
C GLU A 100 25.44 5.11 5.66
N SER A 101 26.22 5.22 4.59
CA SER A 101 25.93 6.14 3.50
C SER A 101 24.65 5.73 2.78
N GLY A 102 24.52 4.44 2.45
CA GLY A 102 23.32 3.90 1.84
C GLY A 102 22.08 4.10 2.72
N TRP A 103 22.21 3.97 4.04
CA TRP A 103 21.11 4.24 4.95
C TRP A 103 20.69 5.71 5.01
N LEU A 104 21.64 6.64 5.07
CA LEU A 104 21.35 8.07 5.05
C LEU A 104 20.65 8.46 3.73
N GLU A 105 21.05 7.85 2.62
CA GLU A 105 20.36 8.00 1.34
C GLU A 105 18.91 7.48 1.41
N ALA A 106 18.67 6.33 2.05
CA ALA A 106 17.33 5.79 2.22
C ALA A 106 16.43 6.73 3.05
N ILE A 107 16.97 7.33 4.13
CA ILE A 107 16.24 8.31 4.94
C ILE A 107 15.90 9.56 4.12
N ALA A 108 16.86 10.11 3.38
CA ALA A 108 16.64 11.27 2.51
C ALA A 108 15.55 10.95 1.47
N ALA A 109 15.61 9.78 0.85
CA ALA A 109 14.59 9.34 -0.10
C ALA A 109 13.20 9.16 0.52
N VAL A 110 13.10 8.66 1.76
CA VAL A 110 11.80 8.66 2.47
C VAL A 110 11.28 10.09 2.62
N GLN A 111 12.14 11.02 3.03
CA GLN A 111 11.74 12.41 3.26
C GLN A 111 11.25 13.09 1.97
N ASP A 112 12.01 12.93 0.89
CA ASP A 112 11.84 13.74 -0.32
C ASP A 112 10.81 13.10 -1.27
N GLU A 113 10.85 11.78 -1.43
CA GLU A 113 10.02 11.06 -2.40
C GLU A 113 8.94 10.21 -1.72
N GLY A 114 9.29 9.53 -0.63
CA GLY A 114 8.36 8.63 0.08
C GLY A 114 7.15 9.36 0.67
N LEU A 115 7.39 10.49 1.34
CA LEU A 115 6.30 11.30 1.90
C LEU A 115 5.45 11.97 0.82
N ALA A 116 6.06 12.38 -0.30
CA ALA A 116 5.35 12.94 -1.44
C ALA A 116 4.44 11.88 -2.10
N PHE A 117 4.94 10.65 -2.26
CA PHE A 117 4.13 9.51 -2.71
C PHE A 117 2.92 9.27 -1.81
N LEU A 118 3.12 9.18 -0.50
CA LEU A 118 2.03 8.95 0.46
C LEU A 118 0.95 10.05 0.35
N ALA A 119 1.35 11.32 0.36
CA ALA A 119 0.43 12.44 0.21
C ALA A 119 -0.31 12.43 -1.13
N LYS A 120 0.36 12.10 -2.24
CA LYS A 120 -0.27 11.98 -3.57
C LYS A 120 -1.34 10.90 -3.59
N MET A 121 -1.15 9.82 -2.86
CA MET A 121 -2.09 8.70 -2.80
C MET A 121 -3.33 9.01 -1.96
N HIS A 122 -3.46 10.18 -1.32
CA HIS A 122 -4.68 10.62 -0.63
C HIS A 122 -5.77 11.11 -1.62
N SER A 123 -5.99 10.34 -2.70
CA SER A 123 -7.01 10.61 -3.70
C SER A 123 -7.37 9.32 -4.43
N ALA A 124 -8.67 9.05 -4.58
CA ALA A 124 -9.15 7.87 -5.30
C ALA A 124 -8.63 7.83 -6.74
N ALA A 125 -8.62 8.96 -7.43
CA ALA A 125 -8.11 9.08 -8.80
C ALA A 125 -6.60 8.79 -8.89
N ALA A 126 -5.82 9.27 -7.91
CA ALA A 126 -4.37 9.04 -7.88
C ALA A 126 -4.04 7.58 -7.59
N MET A 127 -4.73 6.95 -6.63
CA MET A 127 -4.59 5.53 -6.34
C MET A 127 -4.95 4.67 -7.55
N GLU A 128 -6.04 5.02 -8.23
CA GLU A 128 -6.49 4.30 -9.41
C GLU A 128 -5.47 4.38 -10.56
N ALA A 129 -4.98 5.59 -10.86
CA ALA A 129 -3.94 5.80 -11.85
C ALA A 129 -2.66 5.02 -11.51
N PHE A 130 -2.28 4.98 -10.24
CA PHE A 130 -1.14 4.20 -9.76
C PHE A 130 -1.34 2.70 -10.00
N LEU A 131 -2.48 2.12 -9.58
CA LEU A 131 -2.76 0.68 -9.75
C LEU A 131 -2.75 0.26 -11.23
N ARG A 132 -3.26 1.11 -12.13
CA ARG A 132 -3.22 0.87 -13.58
C ARG A 132 -1.79 0.92 -14.11
N ALA A 133 -1.01 1.94 -13.74
CA ALA A 133 0.36 2.10 -14.21
C ALA A 133 1.26 0.94 -13.77
N SER A 134 1.21 0.57 -12.48
CA SER A 134 2.05 -0.49 -11.90
C SER A 134 1.72 -1.88 -12.43
N SER A 135 0.53 -2.06 -13.02
CA SER A 135 0.05 -3.35 -13.52
C SER A 135 0.04 -3.47 -15.05
N GLY A 136 0.57 -2.48 -15.77
CA GLY A 136 0.48 -2.46 -17.24
C GLY A 136 -0.97 -2.39 -17.77
N GLY A 137 -1.87 -1.76 -17.01
CA GLY A 137 -3.27 -1.51 -17.38
C GLY A 137 -4.31 -2.13 -16.45
N GLN A 138 -4.07 -3.36 -15.95
CA GLN A 138 -4.98 -4.07 -15.03
C GLN A 138 -4.21 -4.97 -14.04
N PRO A 139 -4.46 -4.85 -12.71
CA PRO A 139 -3.82 -5.69 -11.70
C PRO A 139 -4.16 -7.17 -11.84
N ARG A 140 -3.14 -8.02 -11.71
CA ARG A 140 -3.31 -9.49 -11.69
C ARG A 140 -3.52 -10.04 -10.28
N TYR A 141 -3.09 -9.29 -9.27
CA TYR A 141 -3.26 -9.69 -7.87
C TYR A 141 -4.67 -9.30 -7.39
N PRO A 142 -5.49 -10.25 -6.88
CA PRO A 142 -6.90 -9.97 -6.63
C PRO A 142 -7.20 -8.78 -5.69
N PRO A 143 -6.47 -8.55 -4.58
CA PRO A 143 -6.68 -7.35 -3.75
C PRO A 143 -6.54 -6.02 -4.50
N GLU A 144 -5.54 -5.90 -5.37
CA GLU A 144 -5.31 -4.70 -6.15
C GLU A 144 -6.40 -4.52 -7.21
N ALA A 145 -6.83 -5.61 -7.85
CA ALA A 145 -7.93 -5.59 -8.82
C ALA A 145 -9.27 -5.21 -8.16
N ILE A 146 -9.56 -5.74 -6.97
CA ILE A 146 -10.73 -5.35 -6.16
C ILE A 146 -10.64 -3.86 -5.80
N SER A 147 -9.47 -3.41 -5.35
CA SER A 147 -9.27 -2.00 -4.97
C SER A 147 -9.46 -1.06 -6.15
N LEU A 148 -8.92 -1.41 -7.32
CA LEU A 148 -9.12 -0.66 -8.57
C LEU A 148 -10.61 -0.51 -8.91
N ALA A 149 -11.37 -1.60 -8.84
CA ALA A 149 -12.80 -1.58 -9.10
C ALA A 149 -13.58 -0.72 -8.08
N LEU A 150 -13.26 -0.85 -6.79
CA LEU A 150 -13.91 -0.06 -5.74
C LEU A 150 -13.60 1.44 -5.86
N LEU A 151 -12.37 1.79 -6.24
CA LEU A 151 -11.97 3.16 -6.54
C LEU A 151 -12.77 3.73 -7.73
N ARG A 152 -13.05 2.92 -8.76
CA ARG A 152 -13.91 3.31 -9.89
C ARG A 152 -15.36 3.56 -9.46
N CYS A 153 -15.94 2.65 -8.68
CA CYS A 153 -17.29 2.84 -8.12
C CYS A 153 -17.39 4.13 -7.30
N ARG A 154 -16.39 4.43 -6.45
CA ARG A 154 -16.38 5.66 -5.63
C ARG A 154 -16.23 6.94 -6.45
N GLN A 155 -15.64 6.86 -7.63
CA GLN A 155 -15.55 7.97 -8.57
C GLN A 155 -16.83 8.12 -9.43
N GLY A 156 -17.88 7.33 -9.17
CA GLY A 156 -19.17 7.38 -9.86
C GLY A 156 -19.25 6.46 -11.08
N ASP A 157 -18.17 5.75 -11.42
CA ASP A 157 -18.09 4.82 -12.54
C ASP A 157 -18.39 3.38 -12.08
N SER A 158 -19.56 3.20 -11.47
CA SER A 158 -19.97 1.91 -10.91
C SER A 158 -20.13 0.83 -11.98
N ALA A 159 -20.50 1.20 -13.21
CA ALA A 159 -20.63 0.25 -14.31
C ALA A 159 -19.26 -0.40 -14.64
N GLU A 160 -18.21 0.40 -14.80
CA GLU A 160 -16.86 -0.10 -15.06
C GLU A 160 -16.31 -0.85 -13.83
N GLY A 161 -16.50 -0.32 -12.62
CA GLY A 161 -16.07 -1.01 -11.40
C GLY A 161 -16.68 -2.41 -11.27
N CYS A 162 -17.98 -2.54 -11.55
CA CYS A 162 -18.65 -3.83 -11.54
C CYS A 162 -18.21 -4.75 -12.67
N HIS A 163 -17.96 -4.20 -13.86
CA HIS A 163 -17.37 -4.96 -14.95
C HIS A 163 -16.02 -5.58 -14.56
N LEU A 164 -15.13 -4.79 -13.95
CA LEU A 164 -13.83 -5.25 -13.46
C LEU A 164 -13.96 -6.37 -12.40
N LEU A 165 -14.90 -6.23 -11.47
CA LEU A 165 -15.14 -7.27 -10.45
C LEU A 165 -15.66 -8.57 -11.07
N THR A 166 -16.57 -8.49 -12.05
CA THR A 166 -17.09 -9.67 -12.76
C THR A 166 -15.99 -10.35 -13.59
N GLN A 167 -15.13 -9.59 -14.26
CA GLN A 167 -13.94 -10.13 -14.94
C GLN A 167 -12.98 -10.82 -13.97
N LEU A 168 -12.74 -10.21 -12.81
CA LEU A 168 -11.91 -10.79 -11.76
C LEU A 168 -12.53 -12.09 -11.23
N LEU A 169 -13.84 -12.13 -11.01
CA LEU A 169 -14.53 -13.33 -10.53
C LEU A 169 -14.34 -14.53 -11.47
N ALA A 170 -14.37 -14.28 -12.79
CA ALA A 170 -14.19 -15.32 -13.80
C ALA A 170 -12.77 -15.90 -13.84
N SER A 171 -11.76 -15.14 -13.40
CA SER A 171 -10.34 -15.50 -13.52
C SER A 171 -9.64 -15.79 -12.20
N THR A 172 -10.26 -15.48 -11.07
CA THR A 172 -9.64 -15.60 -9.75
C THR A 172 -9.55 -17.04 -9.23
N THR A 173 -8.66 -17.27 -8.28
CA THR A 173 -8.48 -18.57 -7.63
C THR A 173 -9.61 -18.85 -6.62
N PRO A 174 -9.84 -20.12 -6.24
CA PRO A 174 -10.86 -20.46 -5.24
C PRO A 174 -10.70 -19.70 -3.91
N ALA A 175 -9.46 -19.37 -3.51
CA ALA A 175 -9.18 -18.63 -2.29
C ALA A 175 -9.76 -17.20 -2.26
N TRP A 176 -10.01 -16.61 -3.44
CA TRP A 176 -10.51 -15.24 -3.57
C TRP A 176 -11.96 -15.15 -4.06
N ARG A 177 -12.53 -16.25 -4.56
CA ARG A 177 -13.88 -16.25 -5.17
C ARG A 177 -14.94 -15.69 -4.25
N ASP A 178 -15.04 -16.21 -3.03
CA ASP A 178 -16.06 -15.79 -2.05
C ASP A 178 -15.92 -14.32 -1.70
N ARG A 179 -14.67 -13.83 -1.65
CA ARG A 179 -14.39 -12.42 -1.42
C ARG A 179 -14.90 -11.56 -2.57
N VAL A 180 -14.52 -11.88 -3.81
CA VAL A 180 -14.94 -11.12 -4.98
C VAL A 180 -16.47 -11.11 -5.10
N GLN A 181 -17.14 -12.25 -4.89
CA GLN A 181 -18.61 -12.34 -4.88
C GLN A 181 -19.24 -11.48 -3.78
N SER A 182 -18.66 -11.46 -2.59
CA SER A 182 -19.13 -10.59 -1.49
C SER A 182 -19.05 -9.12 -1.88
N VAL A 183 -17.93 -8.70 -2.50
CA VAL A 183 -17.75 -7.31 -2.96
C VAL A 183 -18.75 -6.97 -4.07
N ILE A 184 -18.95 -7.84 -5.06
CA ILE A 184 -19.94 -7.63 -6.13
C ILE A 184 -21.34 -7.41 -5.55
N ARG A 185 -21.83 -8.32 -4.70
CA ARG A 185 -23.18 -8.24 -4.14
C ARG A 185 -23.46 -6.93 -3.39
N LYS A 186 -22.42 -6.35 -2.78
CA LYS A 186 -22.54 -5.11 -2.00
C LYS A 186 -22.47 -3.86 -2.86
N ASN A 187 -21.74 -3.91 -3.97
CA ASN A 187 -21.37 -2.71 -4.73
C ASN A 187 -21.99 -2.63 -6.13
N CYS A 188 -22.56 -3.72 -6.65
CA CYS A 188 -23.00 -3.82 -8.05
C CYS A 188 -24.51 -3.98 -8.26
N GLY A 189 -25.31 -3.85 -7.20
CA GLY A 189 -26.75 -4.08 -7.29
C GLY A 189 -27.10 -5.57 -7.49
N ARG A 190 -28.39 -5.89 -7.58
CA ARG A 190 -28.89 -7.27 -7.62
C ARG A 190 -28.80 -7.95 -9.00
N ASP A 191 -28.32 -7.26 -10.02
CA ASP A 191 -28.33 -7.74 -11.42
C ASP A 191 -26.91 -7.95 -12.00
N ALA A 192 -25.90 -8.17 -11.14
CA ALA A 192 -24.53 -8.52 -11.53
C ALA A 192 -24.31 -10.04 -11.59
#